data_AF-A0A552HHW4-F1
#
_entry.id   AF-A0A552HHW4-F1
#
_cell.length_a   1.000
_cell.length_b   1.000
_cell.length_c   1.000
_cell.angle_alpha   90.00
_cell.angle_beta   90.00
_cell.angle_gamma   90.00
#
_symmetry.space_group_name_H-M   'P 1'
#
loop_
_entity.id
_entity.type
_entity.pdbx_description
1 polymer ?
#
loop_
_entity_poly.entity_id
_entity_poly.type
_entity_poly.pdbx_seq_one_letter_code
_entity_poly.pdbx_strand_id
1 'polypeptide(L)'
;MGFQPNQVVSELMLTSRAGFLDYSRFPKDLGKSTIFAAYAAHGLVSVLTRYNPSEADGVENNKHYLVADENLSSLDLSQLQQIADNAHTWYQDHNLAKVAKFYGSYFNREVKPDFGN
;
A
#
# COMPACT_ATOMS: atom_id res chain seq x y z
N MET A 1 2.64 13.74 -19.13
CA MET A 1 3.23 14.33 -17.91
C MET A 1 4.65 13.80 -17.76
N GLY A 2 5.60 14.66 -17.40
CA GLY A 2 7.01 14.29 -17.16
C GLY A 2 7.29 14.03 -15.68
N PHE A 3 8.56 13.97 -15.30
CA PHE A 3 9.00 13.84 -13.91
C PHE A 3 8.70 15.10 -13.11
N GLN A 4 8.24 14.94 -11.87
CA GLN A 4 7.96 16.03 -10.93
C GLN A 4 8.79 15.85 -9.66
N PRO A 5 9.11 16.94 -8.93
CA PRO A 5 9.70 16.85 -7.60
C PRO A 5 8.80 16.05 -6.64
N ASN A 6 9.43 15.39 -5.66
CA ASN A 6 8.72 14.56 -4.67
C ASN A 6 7.63 15.33 -3.92
N GLN A 7 7.88 16.59 -3.57
CA GLN A 7 6.91 17.43 -2.85
C GLN A 7 5.64 17.64 -3.69
N VAL A 8 5.79 17.94 -4.97
CA VAL A 8 4.65 18.13 -5.88
C VAL A 8 3.84 16.83 -6.01
N VAL A 9 4.52 15.69 -6.13
CA VAL A 9 3.86 14.38 -6.17
C VAL A 9 3.13 14.07 -4.87
N SER A 10 3.73 14.38 -3.72
CA SER A 10 3.14 14.19 -2.40
C SER A 10 1.91 15.05 -2.19
N GLU A 11 1.95 16.33 -2.56
CA GLU A 11 0.79 17.24 -2.52
C GLU A 11 -0.34 16.76 -3.42
N LEU A 12 -0.02 16.29 -4.63
CA LEU A 12 -1.02 15.69 -5.54
C LEU A 12 -1.67 14.45 -4.93
N MET A 13 -0.90 13.59 -4.28
CA MET A 13 -1.44 12.42 -3.59
C MET A 13 -2.34 12.82 -2.42
N LEU A 14 -1.90 13.72 -1.54
CA LEU A 14 -2.67 14.19 -0.38
C LEU A 14 -4.01 14.86 -0.75
N THR A 15 -4.09 15.45 -1.95
CA THR A 15 -5.30 16.11 -2.46
C THR A 15 -6.15 15.21 -3.35
N SER A 16 -5.69 13.98 -3.62
CA SER A 16 -6.41 12.97 -4.39
C SER A 16 -7.19 12.03 -3.48
N ARG A 17 -8.28 11.44 -4.01
CA ARG A 17 -9.08 10.44 -3.28
C ARG A 17 -8.67 9.00 -3.60
N ALA A 18 -8.23 8.76 -4.82
CA ALA A 18 -7.91 7.45 -5.32
C ALA A 18 -6.81 7.51 -6.38
N GLY A 19 -6.07 6.42 -6.49
CA GLY A 19 -5.09 6.19 -7.55
C GLY A 19 -5.39 4.88 -8.27
N PHE A 20 -5.34 4.91 -9.60
CA PHE A 20 -5.53 3.72 -10.42
C PHE A 20 -4.17 3.14 -10.81
N LEU A 21 -4.01 1.83 -10.64
CA LEU A 21 -2.79 1.13 -11.03
C LEU A 21 -3.09 -0.21 -11.72
N ASP A 22 -2.31 -0.51 -12.76
CA ASP A 22 -2.29 -1.85 -13.34
C ASP A 22 -1.10 -2.63 -12.76
N TYR A 23 -1.41 -3.60 -11.91
CA TYR A 23 -0.42 -4.52 -11.33
C TYR A 23 -0.65 -5.98 -11.76
N SER A 24 -1.35 -6.18 -12.88
CA SER A 24 -1.70 -7.52 -13.39
C SER A 24 -0.49 -8.35 -13.84
N ARG A 25 0.61 -7.70 -14.19
CA ARG A 25 1.88 -8.36 -14.58
C ARG A 25 2.63 -8.99 -13.42
N PHE A 26 2.30 -8.62 -12.18
CA PHE A 26 3.01 -9.03 -10.96
C PHE A 26 2.01 -9.59 -9.92
N PRO A 27 1.41 -10.76 -10.20
CA PRO A 27 0.45 -11.36 -9.28
C PRO A 27 1.14 -11.73 -7.95
N LYS A 28 0.44 -11.53 -6.83
CA LYS A 28 0.92 -11.76 -5.45
C LYS A 28 1.96 -10.78 -4.92
N ASP A 29 2.35 -9.78 -5.71
CA ASP A 29 3.42 -8.83 -5.34
C ASP A 29 2.89 -7.43 -5.02
N LEU A 30 1.58 -7.24 -4.81
CA LEU A 30 1.02 -5.92 -4.51
C LEU A 30 1.59 -5.35 -3.20
N GLY A 31 1.83 -6.20 -2.20
CA GLY A 31 2.48 -5.80 -0.94
C GLY A 31 3.91 -5.27 -1.10
N LYS A 32 4.55 -5.54 -2.25
CA LYS A 32 5.91 -5.08 -2.59
C LYS A 32 5.91 -3.90 -3.58
N SER A 33 4.73 -3.46 -4.00
CA SER A 33 4.58 -2.39 -4.99
C SER A 33 4.87 -1.03 -4.36
N THR A 34 5.86 -0.31 -4.91
CA THR A 34 6.20 1.04 -4.46
C THR A 34 5.10 2.06 -4.74
N ILE A 35 4.26 1.84 -5.76
CA ILE A 35 3.13 2.73 -6.06
C ILE A 35 1.94 2.47 -5.13
N PHE A 36 1.67 1.21 -4.78
CA PHE A 36 0.68 0.88 -3.75
C PHE A 36 1.11 1.43 -2.39
N ALA A 37 2.39 1.24 -2.03
CA ALA A 37 3.00 1.81 -0.85
C ALA A 37 2.85 3.35 -0.80
N ALA A 38 3.08 4.04 -1.92
CA ALA A 38 2.89 5.49 -1.99
C ALA A 38 1.43 5.89 -1.77
N TYR A 39 0.47 5.18 -2.36
CA TYR A 39 -0.96 5.46 -2.13
C TYR A 39 -1.38 5.21 -0.69
N ALA A 40 -0.98 4.08 -0.11
CA ALA A 40 -1.23 3.76 1.29
C ALA A 40 -0.59 4.80 2.23
N ALA A 41 0.65 5.21 1.99
CA ALA A 41 1.34 6.23 2.79
C ALA A 41 0.60 7.58 2.84
N HIS A 42 -0.10 7.94 1.76
CA HIS A 42 -0.84 9.20 1.66
C HIS A 42 -2.35 9.05 1.92
N GLY A 43 -2.83 7.85 2.26
CA GLY A 43 -4.25 7.61 2.57
C GLY A 43 -5.17 7.64 1.35
N LEU A 44 -4.69 7.20 0.18
CA LEU A 44 -5.52 7.10 -1.03
C LEU A 44 -6.08 5.70 -1.18
N VAL A 45 -7.29 5.62 -1.75
CA VAL A 45 -7.83 4.35 -2.23
C VAL A 45 -7.03 3.87 -3.44
N SER A 46 -6.43 2.69 -3.34
CA SER A 46 -5.78 2.03 -4.46
C SER A 46 -6.82 1.24 -5.27
N VAL A 47 -6.98 1.56 -6.55
CA VAL A 47 -7.93 0.88 -7.46
C VAL A 47 -7.15 0.15 -8.55
N LEU A 48 -7.18 -1.18 -8.51
CA LEU A 48 -6.48 -2.04 -9.44
C LEU A 48 -7.33 -2.35 -10.67
N THR A 49 -6.69 -2.54 -11.82
CA THR A 49 -7.36 -3.03 -13.04
C THR A 49 -7.84 -4.48 -12.94
N ARG A 50 -7.19 -5.28 -12.09
CA ARG A 50 -7.48 -6.71 -11.88
C ARG A 50 -7.19 -7.09 -10.44
N TYR A 51 -7.87 -8.13 -9.96
CA TYR A 51 -7.56 -8.75 -8.67
C TYR A 51 -6.09 -9.19 -8.59
N ASN A 52 -5.46 -8.96 -7.44
CA ASN A 52 -4.10 -9.38 -7.16
C ASN A 52 -4.06 -10.18 -5.84
N PRO A 53 -3.76 -11.50 -5.87
CA PRO A 53 -3.82 -12.37 -4.68
C PRO A 53 -2.63 -12.16 -3.74
N SER A 54 -2.54 -10.99 -3.11
CA SER A 54 -1.45 -10.58 -2.21
C SER A 54 -1.77 -10.78 -0.72
N GLU A 55 -2.71 -11.66 -0.39
CA GLU A 55 -3.14 -11.91 0.99
C GLU A 55 -2.00 -12.48 1.85
N ALA A 56 -1.02 -13.15 1.23
CA ALA A 56 0.20 -13.60 1.89
C ALA A 56 1.05 -12.46 2.48
N ASP A 57 0.94 -11.25 1.90
CA ASP A 57 1.58 -10.03 2.40
C ASP A 57 0.64 -9.22 3.32
N GLY A 58 -0.53 -9.78 3.67
CA GLY A 58 -1.58 -9.10 4.45
C GLY A 58 -2.36 -8.05 3.67
N VAL A 59 -2.24 -8.01 2.33
CA VAL A 59 -2.97 -7.07 1.46
C VAL A 59 -4.16 -7.78 0.84
N GLU A 60 -5.37 -7.23 1.04
CA GLU A 60 -6.64 -7.94 0.80
C GLU A 60 -7.57 -7.07 -0.04
N ASN A 61 -8.24 -7.69 -1.02
CA ASN A 61 -9.25 -7.02 -1.84
C ASN A 61 -10.45 -6.58 -0.98
N ASN A 62 -11.05 -5.44 -1.30
CA ASN A 62 -12.14 -4.80 -0.56
C ASN A 62 -11.83 -4.40 0.89
N LYS A 63 -10.59 -4.58 1.34
CA LYS A 63 -10.11 -4.15 2.65
C LYS A 63 -8.98 -3.14 2.56
N HIS A 64 -7.99 -3.41 1.70
CA HIS A 64 -6.80 -2.55 1.52
C HIS A 64 -6.73 -1.95 0.10
N TYR A 65 -7.42 -2.54 -0.86
CA TYR A 65 -7.51 -2.02 -2.23
C TYR A 65 -8.84 -2.45 -2.87
N LEU A 66 -9.15 -1.87 -4.02
CA LEU A 66 -10.34 -2.20 -4.83
C LEU A 66 -9.95 -2.69 -6.21
N VAL A 67 -10.85 -3.42 -6.86
CA VAL A 67 -10.76 -3.72 -8.29
C VAL A 67 -11.74 -2.81 -9.05
N ALA A 68 -11.32 -2.30 -10.20
CA ALA A 68 -12.16 -1.53 -11.11
C ALA A 68 -13.17 -2.44 -11.83
N ASP A 69 -14.11 -2.99 -11.06
CA ASP A 69 -15.24 -3.77 -11.54
C ASP A 69 -16.58 -3.07 -11.25
N GLU A 70 -17.68 -3.76 -11.55
CA GLU A 70 -19.04 -3.26 -11.38
C GLU A 70 -19.40 -2.86 -9.93
N ASN A 71 -18.75 -3.46 -8.93
CA ASN A 71 -19.04 -3.21 -7.51
C ASN A 71 -18.51 -1.86 -7.05
N LEU A 72 -17.55 -1.26 -7.76
CA LEU A 72 -16.97 0.05 -7.39
C LEU A 72 -18.05 1.15 -7.30
N SER A 73 -19.09 1.05 -8.13
CA SER A 73 -20.21 2.01 -8.17
C SER A 73 -21.15 1.91 -6.97
N SER A 74 -21.08 0.82 -6.21
CA SER A 74 -21.95 0.55 -5.05
C SER A 74 -21.39 1.09 -3.73
N LEU A 75 -20.12 1.54 -3.72
CA LEU A 75 -19.46 2.00 -2.51
C LEU A 75 -19.74 3.48 -2.25
N ASP A 76 -20.06 3.80 -1.00
CA ASP A 76 -20.15 5.17 -0.52
C ASP A 76 -18.77 5.73 -0.10
N LEU A 77 -18.73 7.04 0.16
CA LEU A 77 -17.50 7.72 0.57
C LEU A 77 -16.91 7.20 1.88
N SER A 78 -17.74 6.70 2.80
CA SER A 78 -17.28 6.16 4.08
C SER A 78 -16.58 4.81 3.90
N GLN A 79 -17.11 3.96 3.02
CA GLN A 79 -16.50 2.68 2.67
C GLN A 79 -15.17 2.89 1.93
N LEU A 80 -15.13 3.86 1.01
CA LEU A 80 -13.89 4.26 0.35
C LEU A 80 -12.84 4.74 1.35
N GLN A 81 -13.23 5.63 2.28
CA GLN A 81 -12.33 6.11 3.33
C GLN A 81 -11.82 4.96 4.20
N GLN A 82 -12.70 4.02 4.58
CA GLN A 82 -12.30 2.87 5.39
C GLN A 82 -11.25 1.99 4.69
N ILE A 83 -11.36 1.79 3.39
CA ILE A 83 -10.36 1.04 2.61
C ILE A 83 -9.01 1.78 2.58
N ALA A 84 -9.04 3.10 2.39
CA ALA A 84 -7.84 3.93 2.43
C ALA A 84 -7.18 3.91 3.82
N ASP A 85 -7.98 4.03 4.89
CA ASP A 85 -7.50 4.02 6.28
C ASP A 85 -6.87 2.68 6.64
N ASN A 86 -7.47 1.57 6.22
CA ASN A 86 -6.92 0.23 6.40
C ASN A 86 -5.56 0.09 5.69
N ALA A 87 -5.48 0.50 4.43
CA ALA A 87 -4.23 0.46 3.67
C ALA A 87 -3.14 1.32 4.31
N HIS A 88 -3.50 2.53 4.73
CA HIS A 88 -2.61 3.44 5.43
C HIS A 88 -2.10 2.84 6.74
N THR A 89 -3.00 2.28 7.55
CA THR A 89 -2.67 1.62 8.82
C THR A 89 -1.74 0.44 8.61
N TRP A 90 -2.03 -0.43 7.64
CA TRP A 90 -1.15 -1.54 7.26
C TRP A 90 0.25 -1.04 6.86
N TYR A 91 0.33 0.09 6.14
CA TYR A 91 1.60 0.64 5.69
C TYR A 91 2.40 1.36 6.79
N GLN A 92 1.80 1.87 7.87
CA GLN A 92 2.54 2.58 8.94
C GLN A 92 3.66 1.74 9.57
N ASP A 93 3.49 0.42 9.56
CA ASP A 93 4.49 -0.52 10.05
C ASP A 93 5.63 -0.80 9.05
N HIS A 94 5.51 -0.34 7.81
CA HIS A 94 6.51 -0.47 6.76
C HIS A 94 7.48 0.73 6.77
N ASN A 95 8.23 0.88 7.86
CA ASN A 95 9.16 1.99 8.02
C ASN A 95 10.63 1.57 8.05
N LEU A 96 11.50 2.52 7.68
CA LEU A 96 12.95 2.31 7.59
C LEU A 96 13.57 1.88 8.92
N ALA A 97 13.05 2.35 10.06
CA ALA A 97 13.58 1.98 11.37
C ALA A 97 13.37 0.49 11.67
N LYS A 98 12.19 -0.05 11.38
CA LYS A 98 11.90 -1.49 11.50
C LYS A 98 12.79 -2.32 10.57
N VAL A 99 12.92 -1.91 9.31
CA VAL A 99 13.79 -2.60 8.34
C VAL A 99 15.26 -2.55 8.75
N ALA A 100 15.76 -1.39 9.17
CA ALA A 100 17.14 -1.22 9.63
C ALA A 100 17.42 -2.04 10.90
N LYS A 101 16.48 -2.10 11.84
CA LYS A 101 16.59 -2.96 13.03
C LYS A 101 16.63 -4.44 12.65
N PHE A 102 15.76 -4.87 11.73
CA PHE A 102 15.72 -6.24 11.25
C PHE A 102 17.05 -6.66 10.60
N TYR A 103 17.53 -5.92 9.61
CA TYR A 103 18.82 -6.23 8.97
C TYR A 103 20.01 -6.03 9.92
N GLY A 104 19.95 -5.03 10.80
CA GLY A 104 20.95 -4.79 11.85
C GLY A 104 21.16 -5.99 12.77
N SER A 105 20.10 -6.75 13.06
CA SER A 105 20.19 -7.97 13.90
C SER A 105 21.11 -9.05 13.31
N TYR A 106 21.21 -9.14 11.98
CA TYR A 106 22.13 -10.10 11.33
C TYR A 106 23.59 -9.71 11.49
N PHE A 107 23.89 -8.43 11.72
CA PHE A 107 25.24 -7.94 11.96
C PHE A 107 25.63 -7.96 13.44
N ASN A 108 24.66 -8.15 14.35
CA ASN A 108 24.89 -8.08 15.79
C ASN A 108 24.49 -9.39 16.47
N ARG A 109 25.47 -10.26 16.76
CA ARG A 109 25.28 -11.65 17.26
C ARG A 109 24.46 -11.77 18.54
N GLU A 110 24.32 -10.69 19.31
CA GLU A 110 23.57 -10.65 20.58
C GLU A 110 22.09 -10.27 20.41
N VAL A 111 21.71 -9.75 19.24
CA VAL A 111 20.32 -9.32 18.95
C VAL A 111 19.66 -10.39 18.09
N LYS A 112 18.73 -11.16 18.67
CA LYS A 112 17.92 -12.09 17.86
C LYS A 112 17.04 -11.31 16.88
N PRO A 113 16.87 -11.77 15.63
CA PRO A 113 15.91 -11.18 14.73
C PRO A 113 14.52 -11.27 15.35
N ASP A 114 13.84 -10.13 15.44
CA ASP A 114 12.45 -10.04 15.83
C ASP A 114 11.61 -10.24 14.57
N PHE A 115 10.99 -11.40 14.45
CA PHE A 115 10.25 -11.80 13.25
C PHE A 115 8.83 -11.26 13.21
N GLY A 116 8.39 -10.47 14.21
CA GLY A 116 7.10 -9.77 14.21
C GLY A 116 5.92 -10.68 13.84
N ASN A 117 5.39 -11.41 14.82
CA ASN A 117 4.12 -12.13 14.67
C ASN A 117 2.94 -11.17 14.60
#